data_AF-A0AAW9BQU0-F1
#
_entry.id   AF-A0AAW9BQU0-F1
#
_cell.length_a   1.000
_cell.length_b   1.000
_cell.length_c   1.000
_cell.angle_alpha   90.00
_cell.angle_beta   90.00
_cell.angle_gamma   90.00
#
_symmetry.space_group_name_H-M   'P 1'
#
loop_
_entity.id
_entity.type
_entity.pdbx_description
1 polymer ?
#
loop_
_entity_poly.entity_id
_entity_poly.type
_entity_poly.pdbx_seq_one_letter_code
_entity_poly.pdbx_strand_id
1 'polypeptide(L)'
;AANAKDIELGREAGLTDALLDRLLLNEERLTGIANDVRNVISLNDPVGSEIDSKVLENGMSLSRRRVPLGVVGVIYEARPNVTIDIAALCLKTGNASILRGGKETFFSNMELVKVIQSALAKANLPAASVQYIEKPDRELVSQLLKLDDYVDMIIPRGGAGLHKMCKENSTIPVIIGGFG
;
A
#
# COMPACT_ATOMS: atom_id res chain seq x y z
N ALA A 1 -2.91 21.59 -6.32
CA ALA A 1 -3.07 22.33 -5.04
C ALA A 1 -2.41 21.60 -3.87
N ALA A 2 -2.85 20.37 -3.51
CA ALA A 2 -2.31 19.65 -2.34
C ALA A 2 -0.79 19.39 -2.39
N ASN A 3 -0.26 18.95 -3.54
CA ASN A 3 1.18 18.67 -3.68
C ASN A 3 2.07 19.91 -3.49
N ALA A 4 1.62 21.08 -3.95
CA ALA A 4 2.35 22.33 -3.74
C ALA A 4 2.52 22.65 -2.24
N LYS A 5 1.51 22.32 -1.41
CA LYS A 5 1.57 22.50 0.04
C LYS A 5 2.59 21.56 0.70
N ASP A 6 2.64 20.29 0.28
CA ASP A 6 3.67 19.35 0.75
C ASP A 6 5.08 19.84 0.37
N ILE A 7 5.26 20.36 -0.85
CA ILE A 7 6.54 20.91 -1.32
C ILE A 7 6.96 22.14 -0.52
N GLU A 8 6.04 23.05 -0.23
CA GLU A 8 6.30 24.25 0.57
C GLU A 8 6.73 23.88 2.00
N LEU A 9 5.93 23.05 2.69
CA LEU A 9 6.28 22.55 4.03
C LEU A 9 7.58 21.76 4.04
N GLY A 10 7.86 21.00 2.97
CA GLY A 10 9.13 20.30 2.80
C GLY A 10 10.33 21.25 2.72
N ARG A 11 10.19 22.37 2.00
CA ARG A 11 11.23 23.40 1.92
C ARG A 11 11.45 24.08 3.27
N GLU A 12 10.37 24.45 3.96
CA GLU A 12 10.44 25.05 5.30
C GLU A 12 11.09 24.11 6.32
N ALA A 13 10.85 22.80 6.20
CA ALA A 13 11.45 21.76 7.03
C ALA A 13 12.91 21.43 6.65
N GLY A 14 13.49 22.10 5.65
CA GLY A 14 14.88 21.90 5.23
C GLY A 14 15.13 20.60 4.47
N LEU A 15 14.12 20.04 3.80
CA LEU A 15 14.33 18.89 2.91
C LEU A 15 15.26 19.25 1.76
N THR A 16 16.12 18.30 1.37
CA THR A 16 17.01 18.47 0.22
C THR A 16 16.23 18.49 -1.09
N ASP A 17 16.78 19.09 -2.13
CA ASP A 17 16.16 19.12 -3.47
C ASP A 17 15.85 17.70 -3.99
N ALA A 18 16.72 16.74 -3.71
CA ALA A 18 16.52 15.34 -4.07
C ALA A 18 15.32 14.70 -3.34
N LEU A 19 15.02 15.13 -2.11
CA LEU A 19 13.80 14.68 -1.41
C LEU A 19 12.58 15.40 -1.98
N LEU A 20 12.64 16.72 -2.16
CA LEU A 20 11.54 17.50 -2.75
C LEU A 20 11.13 16.98 -4.13
N ASP A 21 12.09 16.57 -4.97
CA ASP A 21 11.81 15.95 -6.26
C ASP A 21 11.02 14.63 -6.12
N ARG A 22 11.27 13.84 -5.06
CA ARG A 22 10.50 12.61 -4.78
C ARG A 22 9.06 12.90 -4.33
N LEU A 23 8.83 14.05 -3.71
CA LEU A 23 7.50 14.51 -3.31
C LEU A 23 6.72 15.06 -4.52
N LEU A 24 7.40 15.62 -5.51
CA LEU A 24 6.77 16.37 -6.59
C LEU A 24 5.81 15.50 -7.41
N LEU A 25 4.59 16.02 -7.62
CA LEU A 25 3.61 15.51 -8.57
C LEU A 25 3.35 16.58 -9.63
N ASN A 26 3.77 16.30 -10.86
CA ASN A 26 3.46 17.08 -12.04
C ASN A 26 2.65 16.21 -13.03
N GLU A 27 2.24 16.80 -14.16
CA GLU A 27 1.42 16.11 -15.16
C GLU A 27 2.08 14.85 -15.72
N GLU A 28 3.39 14.89 -15.97
CA GLU A 28 4.16 13.74 -16.44
C GLU A 28 4.14 12.59 -15.41
N ARG A 29 4.39 12.89 -14.13
CA ARG A 29 4.37 11.89 -13.04
C ARG A 29 2.97 11.32 -12.81
N LEU A 30 1.94 12.15 -12.90
CA LEU A 30 0.54 11.69 -12.81
C LEU A 30 0.18 10.77 -13.99
N THR A 31 0.66 11.10 -15.19
CA THR A 31 0.51 10.23 -16.37
C THR A 31 1.23 8.91 -16.19
N GLY A 32 2.45 8.93 -15.64
CA GLY A 32 3.21 7.74 -15.27
C GLY A 32 2.42 6.85 -14.29
N ILE A 33 1.94 7.41 -13.19
CA ILE A 33 1.12 6.70 -12.19
C ILE A 33 -0.11 6.05 -12.85
N ALA A 34 -0.82 6.79 -13.70
CA ALA A 34 -1.98 6.23 -14.41
C ALA A 34 -1.60 5.07 -15.34
N ASN A 35 -0.44 5.16 -16.01
CA ASN A 35 0.07 4.07 -16.84
C ASN A 35 0.48 2.86 -16.01
N ASP A 36 1.08 3.05 -14.85
CA ASP A 36 1.43 1.96 -13.93
C ASP A 36 0.19 1.19 -13.47
N VAL A 37 -0.91 1.89 -13.18
CA VAL A 37 -2.20 1.25 -12.89
C VAL A 37 -2.70 0.44 -14.09
N ARG A 38 -2.60 0.97 -15.32
CA ARG A 38 -2.96 0.22 -16.54
C ARG A 38 -2.09 -1.02 -16.75
N ASN A 39 -0.81 -0.95 -16.39
CA ASN A 39 0.09 -2.10 -16.41
C ASN A 39 -0.36 -3.16 -15.39
N VAL A 40 -0.78 -2.77 -14.17
CA VAL A 40 -1.33 -3.72 -13.19
C VAL A 40 -2.61 -4.39 -13.70
N ILE A 41 -3.47 -3.65 -14.43
CA ILE A 41 -4.69 -4.20 -15.03
C ILE A 41 -4.36 -5.32 -16.02
N SER A 42 -3.29 -5.19 -16.82
CA SER A 42 -2.92 -6.17 -17.84
C SER A 42 -2.30 -7.46 -17.28
N LEU A 43 -1.93 -7.48 -16.00
CA LEU A 43 -1.43 -8.69 -15.34
C LEU A 43 -2.55 -9.74 -15.19
N ASN A 44 -2.16 -11.02 -15.19
CA ASN A 44 -3.07 -12.11 -14.88
C ASN A 44 -3.62 -11.96 -13.46
N ASP A 45 -4.90 -12.29 -13.26
CA ASP A 45 -5.49 -12.38 -11.93
C ASP A 45 -4.92 -13.60 -11.20
N PRO A 46 -4.20 -13.43 -10.07
CA PRO A 46 -3.65 -14.56 -9.34
C PRO A 46 -4.71 -15.27 -8.48
N VAL A 47 -5.81 -14.61 -8.13
CA VAL A 47 -6.79 -15.08 -7.15
C VAL A 47 -7.64 -16.21 -7.72
N GLY A 48 -7.85 -17.27 -6.93
CA GLY A 48 -8.64 -18.43 -7.32
C GLY A 48 -7.90 -19.44 -8.20
N SER A 49 -6.70 -19.12 -8.68
CA SER A 49 -5.90 -20.03 -9.50
C SER A 49 -5.51 -21.31 -8.73
N GLU A 50 -5.70 -22.47 -9.37
CA GLU A 50 -5.31 -23.77 -8.82
C GLU A 50 -3.80 -23.99 -9.00
N ILE A 51 -3.14 -24.42 -7.93
CA ILE A 51 -1.71 -24.72 -7.90
C ILE A 51 -1.52 -26.20 -8.23
N ASP A 52 -2.26 -27.07 -7.53
CA ASP A 52 -2.30 -28.51 -7.75
C ASP A 52 -3.62 -29.11 -7.27
N SER A 53 -3.95 -30.27 -7.83
CA SER A 53 -5.09 -31.07 -7.42
C SER A 53 -4.80 -32.57 -7.56
N LYS A 54 -5.44 -33.37 -6.69
CA LYS A 54 -5.40 -34.83 -6.76
C LYS A 54 -6.66 -35.46 -6.15
N VAL A 55 -6.99 -36.67 -6.60
CA VAL A 55 -8.00 -37.51 -5.96
C VAL A 55 -7.29 -38.48 -5.02
N LEU A 56 -7.72 -38.53 -3.77
CA LEU A 56 -7.16 -39.42 -2.75
C LEU A 56 -7.72 -40.85 -2.90
N GLU A 57 -7.07 -41.83 -2.28
CA GLU A 57 -7.48 -43.25 -2.33
C GLU A 57 -8.92 -43.49 -1.83
N ASN A 58 -9.40 -42.64 -0.92
CA ASN A 58 -10.76 -42.67 -0.41
C ASN A 58 -11.79 -41.93 -1.30
N GLY A 59 -11.39 -41.45 -2.47
CA GLY A 59 -12.24 -40.75 -3.43
C GLY A 59 -12.40 -39.23 -3.20
N MET A 60 -11.79 -38.65 -2.16
CA MET A 60 -11.88 -37.19 -1.93
C MET A 60 -11.02 -36.41 -2.94
N SER A 61 -11.57 -35.31 -3.47
CA SER A 61 -10.81 -34.36 -4.28
C SER A 61 -10.10 -33.34 -3.38
N LEU A 62 -8.78 -33.30 -3.46
CA LEU A 62 -7.93 -32.30 -2.81
C LEU A 62 -7.45 -31.30 -3.87
N SER A 63 -7.56 -30.01 -3.59
CA SER A 63 -6.96 -28.96 -4.42
C SER A 63 -6.34 -27.87 -3.54
N ARG A 64 -5.30 -27.22 -4.05
CA ARG A 64 -4.71 -26.04 -3.43
C ARG A 64 -4.90 -24.86 -4.36
N ARG A 65 -5.49 -23.79 -3.84
CA ARG A 65 -5.82 -22.58 -4.61
C ARG A 65 -5.21 -21.35 -3.99
N ARG A 66 -4.88 -20.37 -4.83
CA ARG A 66 -4.44 -19.05 -4.37
C ARG A 66 -5.65 -18.27 -3.86
N VAL A 67 -5.51 -17.69 -2.68
CA VAL A 67 -6.47 -16.77 -2.07
C VAL A 67 -5.76 -15.49 -1.65
N PRO A 68 -6.47 -14.36 -1.50
CA PRO A 68 -5.88 -13.16 -0.93
C PRO A 68 -5.35 -13.42 0.47
N LEU A 69 -4.41 -12.60 0.92
CA LEU A 69 -3.94 -12.63 2.31
C LEU A 69 -5.04 -12.15 3.25
N GLY A 70 -5.77 -11.11 2.84
CA GLY A 70 -6.80 -10.45 3.65
C GLY A 70 -6.56 -8.94 3.68
N VAL A 71 -6.05 -8.43 4.80
CA VAL A 71 -5.76 -7.01 5.04
C VAL A 71 -4.25 -6.78 5.11
N VAL A 72 -3.76 -5.85 4.28
CA VAL A 72 -2.34 -5.50 4.22
C VAL A 72 -2.13 -4.09 4.78
N GLY A 73 -1.37 -3.99 5.87
CA GLY A 73 -0.88 -2.72 6.40
C GLY A 73 0.41 -2.30 5.71
N VAL A 74 0.43 -1.14 5.05
CA VAL A 74 1.61 -0.66 4.33
C VAL A 74 2.08 0.67 4.89
N ILE A 75 3.32 0.66 5.40
CA ILE A 75 3.96 1.84 5.98
C ILE A 75 5.07 2.27 5.04
N TYR A 76 5.02 3.50 4.54
CA TYR A 76 5.95 3.97 3.50
C TYR A 76 6.43 5.40 3.71
N GLU A 77 7.60 5.70 3.15
CA GLU A 77 8.23 7.02 3.22
C GLU A 77 7.84 7.94 2.04
N ALA A 78 8.43 9.13 1.99
CA ALA A 78 8.00 10.29 1.20
C ALA A 78 8.02 10.11 -0.33
N ARG A 79 7.06 9.36 -0.86
CA ARG A 79 6.75 9.21 -2.29
C ARG A 79 5.24 9.08 -2.50
N PRO A 80 4.55 10.11 -3.03
CA PRO A 80 3.09 10.06 -3.17
C PRO A 80 2.60 8.99 -4.14
N ASN A 81 3.37 8.67 -5.19
CA ASN A 81 3.00 7.65 -6.18
C ASN A 81 2.79 6.27 -5.55
N VAL A 82 3.56 5.95 -4.51
CA VAL A 82 3.52 4.65 -3.82
C VAL A 82 2.13 4.36 -3.25
N THR A 83 1.37 5.40 -2.86
CA THR A 83 -0.02 5.28 -2.41
C THR A 83 -0.90 4.58 -3.45
N ILE A 84 -0.77 4.98 -4.71
CA ILE A 84 -1.57 4.44 -5.82
C ILE A 84 -1.06 3.04 -6.21
N ASP A 85 0.26 2.86 -6.28
CA ASP A 85 0.87 1.58 -6.64
C ASP A 85 0.46 0.46 -5.67
N ILE A 86 0.51 0.74 -4.36
CA ILE A 86 0.07 -0.19 -3.31
C ILE A 86 -1.42 -0.49 -3.47
N ALA A 87 -2.25 0.55 -3.60
CA ALA A 87 -3.69 0.37 -3.70
C ALA A 87 -4.06 -0.49 -4.93
N ALA A 88 -3.47 -0.21 -6.09
CA ALA A 88 -3.71 -0.95 -7.32
C ALA A 88 -3.33 -2.43 -7.18
N LEU A 89 -2.16 -2.73 -6.62
CA LEU A 89 -1.71 -4.11 -6.40
C LEU A 89 -2.56 -4.84 -5.37
N CYS A 90 -2.92 -4.21 -4.25
CA CYS A 90 -3.79 -4.81 -3.24
C CYS A 90 -5.16 -5.15 -3.83
N LEU A 91 -5.78 -4.21 -4.54
CA LEU A 91 -7.06 -4.43 -5.21
C LEU A 91 -6.98 -5.55 -6.26
N LYS A 92 -5.93 -5.55 -7.09
CA LYS A 92 -5.71 -6.60 -8.11
C LYS A 92 -5.53 -7.99 -7.51
N THR A 93 -5.01 -8.07 -6.29
CA THR A 93 -4.76 -9.33 -5.57
C THR A 93 -5.85 -9.67 -4.55
N GLY A 94 -6.97 -8.94 -4.56
CA GLY A 94 -8.12 -9.18 -3.69
C GLY A 94 -7.91 -8.83 -2.22
N ASN A 95 -6.91 -8.00 -1.90
CA ASN A 95 -6.59 -7.57 -0.55
C ASN A 95 -7.16 -6.17 -0.25
N ALA A 96 -7.62 -5.96 0.97
CA ALA A 96 -7.83 -4.61 1.50
C ALA A 96 -6.50 -4.02 1.97
N SER A 97 -6.37 -2.69 2.00
CA SER A 97 -5.15 -2.03 2.46
C SER A 97 -5.38 -0.92 3.48
N ILE A 98 -4.49 -0.84 4.46
CA ILE A 98 -4.39 0.26 5.43
C ILE A 98 -3.04 0.93 5.18
N LEU A 99 -3.10 2.16 4.69
CA LEU A 99 -1.95 2.91 4.21
C LEU A 99 -1.50 3.93 5.25
N ARG A 100 -0.20 4.00 5.49
CA ARG A 100 0.41 5.07 6.28
C ARG A 100 1.65 5.58 5.56
N GLY A 101 1.54 6.81 5.04
CA GLY A 101 2.64 7.52 4.39
C GLY A 101 3.48 8.34 5.36
N GLY A 102 4.56 8.93 4.83
CA GLY A 102 5.37 9.93 5.54
C GLY A 102 4.59 11.24 5.76
N LYS A 103 5.00 12.00 6.79
CA LYS A 103 4.38 13.31 7.09
C LYS A 103 4.61 14.32 5.96
N GLU A 104 5.67 14.13 5.20
CA GLU A 104 6.12 14.99 4.11
C GLU A 104 5.22 14.90 2.86
N THR A 105 4.40 13.85 2.74
CA THR A 105 3.48 13.64 1.61
C THR A 105 2.01 13.63 2.04
N PHE A 106 1.73 14.18 3.22
CA PHE A 106 0.42 14.06 3.87
C PHE A 106 -0.72 14.60 3.01
N PHE A 107 -0.61 15.83 2.49
CA PHE A 107 -1.69 16.46 1.74
C PHE A 107 -1.92 15.75 0.40
N SER A 108 -0.84 15.33 -0.27
CA SER A 108 -0.90 14.58 -1.53
C SER A 108 -1.57 13.23 -1.32
N ASN A 109 -1.16 12.46 -0.30
CA ASN A 109 -1.73 11.14 -0.04
C ASN A 109 -3.22 11.22 0.29
N MET A 110 -3.65 12.21 1.07
CA MET A 110 -5.06 12.44 1.38
C MET A 110 -5.90 12.64 0.11
N GLU A 111 -5.43 13.45 -0.84
CA GLU A 111 -6.14 13.64 -2.11
C GLU A 111 -6.11 12.39 -3.00
N LEU A 112 -4.98 11.68 -3.06
CA LEU A 112 -4.87 10.44 -3.82
C LEU A 112 -5.82 9.36 -3.28
N VAL A 113 -5.96 9.24 -1.96
CA VAL A 113 -6.87 8.28 -1.32
C VAL A 113 -8.33 8.64 -1.62
N LYS A 114 -8.71 9.92 -1.62
CA LYS A 114 -10.05 10.35 -2.05
C LYS A 114 -10.34 9.95 -3.49
N VAL A 115 -9.36 10.12 -4.40
CA VAL A 115 -9.50 9.71 -5.80
C VAL A 115 -9.70 8.19 -5.90
N ILE A 116 -8.90 7.40 -5.16
CA ILE A 116 -9.05 5.94 -5.09
C ILE A 116 -10.46 5.56 -4.61
N GLN A 117 -10.91 6.12 -3.49
CA GLN A 117 -12.22 5.80 -2.91
C GLN A 117 -13.38 6.21 -3.82
N SER A 118 -13.26 7.33 -4.53
CA SER A 118 -14.22 7.72 -5.57
C SER A 118 -14.26 6.70 -6.72
N ALA A 119 -13.11 6.19 -7.15
CA ALA A 119 -13.03 5.16 -8.18
C ALA A 119 -13.61 3.82 -7.70
N LEU A 120 -13.36 3.42 -6.45
CA LEU A 120 -13.95 2.23 -5.83
C LEU A 120 -15.48 2.30 -5.81
N ALA A 121 -16.04 3.44 -5.40
CA ALA A 121 -17.48 3.65 -5.40
C ALA A 121 -18.09 3.50 -6.80
N LYS A 122 -17.43 4.03 -7.85
CA LYS A 122 -17.86 3.86 -9.25
C LYS A 122 -17.81 2.41 -9.72
N ALA A 123 -16.92 1.60 -9.14
CA ALA A 123 -16.79 0.17 -9.40
C ALA A 123 -17.67 -0.71 -8.50
N ASN A 124 -18.56 -0.11 -7.68
CA ASN A 124 -19.37 -0.80 -6.66
C ASN A 124 -18.55 -1.60 -5.63
N LEU A 125 -17.34 -1.12 -5.31
CA LEU A 125 -16.50 -1.67 -4.25
C LEU A 125 -16.59 -0.80 -2.99
N PRO A 126 -16.45 -1.38 -1.79
CA PRO A 126 -16.42 -0.61 -0.55
C PRO A 126 -15.28 0.42 -0.57
N ALA A 127 -15.57 1.67 -0.20
CA ALA A 127 -14.53 2.69 -0.06
C ALA A 127 -13.45 2.29 0.97
N ALA A 128 -13.87 1.55 2.00
CA ALA A 128 -12.98 1.05 3.05
C ALA A 128 -12.01 -0.06 2.59
N SER A 129 -12.09 -0.53 1.33
CA SER A 129 -11.08 -1.44 0.77
C SER A 129 -9.69 -0.81 0.69
N VAL A 130 -9.60 0.53 0.65
CA VAL A 130 -8.35 1.28 0.77
C VAL A 130 -8.54 2.40 1.80
N GLN A 131 -7.84 2.28 2.92
CA GLN A 131 -7.88 3.23 4.03
C GLN A 131 -6.54 3.92 4.21
N TYR A 132 -6.55 5.13 4.77
CA TYR A 132 -5.35 5.88 5.09
C TYR A 132 -5.41 6.41 6.52
N ILE A 133 -4.29 6.30 7.24
CA ILE A 133 -4.20 6.85 8.60
C ILE A 133 -3.95 8.36 8.49
N GLU A 134 -5.01 9.15 8.69
CA GLU A 134 -5.04 10.60 8.48
C GLU A 134 -4.32 11.42 9.57
N LYS A 135 -3.65 10.78 10.51
CA LYS A 135 -2.90 11.44 11.59
C LYS A 135 -1.41 11.09 11.47
N PRO A 136 -0.51 12.09 11.53
CA PRO A 136 0.93 11.87 11.38
C PRO A 136 1.59 11.23 12.62
N ASP A 137 0.80 10.87 13.64
CA ASP A 137 1.30 10.35 14.90
C ASP A 137 2.04 9.03 14.71
N ARG A 138 3.24 8.94 15.29
CA ARG A 138 4.04 7.72 15.28
C ARG A 138 3.42 6.63 16.14
N GLU A 139 2.65 7.00 17.17
CA GLU A 139 1.98 6.04 18.05
C GLU A 139 0.99 5.17 17.27
N LEU A 140 0.30 5.75 16.27
CA LEU A 140 -0.65 5.00 15.43
C LEU A 140 0.03 3.92 14.59
N VAL A 141 1.31 4.12 14.23
CA VAL A 141 2.09 3.06 13.58
C VAL A 141 2.33 1.93 14.56
N SER A 142 2.76 2.24 15.79
CA SER A 142 2.96 1.24 16.83
C SER A 142 1.68 0.47 17.14
N GLN A 143 0.52 1.14 17.16
CA GLN A 143 -0.78 0.49 17.35
C GLN A 143 -1.12 -0.41 16.16
N LEU A 144 -0.97 0.06 14.92
CA LEU A 144 -1.23 -0.74 13.70
C LEU A 144 -0.42 -2.03 13.70
N LEU A 145 0.84 -1.99 14.12
CA LEU A 145 1.74 -3.15 14.20
C LEU A 145 1.30 -4.22 15.22
N LYS A 146 0.27 -3.93 16.03
CA LYS A 146 -0.27 -4.79 17.08
C LYS A 146 -1.72 -5.25 16.83
N LEU A 147 -2.26 -5.00 15.64
CA LEU A 147 -3.64 -5.35 15.27
C LEU A 147 -3.70 -6.70 14.52
N ASP A 148 -3.05 -7.75 15.04
CA ASP A 148 -2.99 -9.07 14.38
C ASP A 148 -4.33 -9.80 14.28
N ASP A 149 -5.35 -9.37 15.02
CA ASP A 149 -6.74 -9.82 14.84
C ASP A 149 -7.39 -9.30 13.53
N TYR A 150 -6.83 -8.23 12.94
CA TYR A 150 -7.45 -7.50 11.82
C TYR A 150 -6.54 -7.30 10.60
N VAL A 151 -5.23 -7.42 10.78
CA VAL A 151 -4.23 -7.17 9.74
C VAL A 151 -3.37 -8.41 9.59
N ASP A 152 -3.39 -8.99 8.39
CA ASP A 152 -2.72 -10.27 8.11
C ASP A 152 -1.25 -10.10 7.73
N MET A 153 -0.87 -8.91 7.26
CA MET A 153 0.48 -8.66 6.76
C MET A 153 0.90 -7.20 6.88
N ILE A 154 2.14 -6.95 7.30
CA ILE A 154 2.79 -5.63 7.26
C ILE A 154 3.86 -5.58 6.17
N ILE A 155 3.84 -4.52 5.37
CA ILE A 155 4.84 -4.23 4.36
C ILE A 155 5.45 -2.84 4.62
N PRO A 156 6.67 -2.76 5.16
CA PRO A 156 7.41 -1.51 5.21
C PRO A 156 8.04 -1.20 3.85
N ARG A 157 7.93 0.05 3.37
CA ARG A 157 8.55 0.56 2.14
C ARG A 157 9.32 1.84 2.44
N GLY A 158 10.57 1.70 2.84
CA GLY A 158 11.41 2.83 3.21
C GLY A 158 12.84 2.41 3.52
N GLY A 159 13.54 3.21 4.33
CA GLY A 159 14.89 2.89 4.76
C GLY A 159 14.97 1.68 5.70
N ALA A 160 16.20 1.21 5.94
CA ALA A 160 16.49 0.11 6.85
C ALA A 160 15.95 0.32 8.27
N GLY A 161 15.89 1.58 8.73
CA GLY A 161 15.31 1.93 10.04
C GLY A 161 13.82 1.59 10.14
N LEU A 162 13.05 1.88 9.09
CA LEU A 162 11.63 1.53 9.04
C LEU A 162 11.43 0.01 9.01
N HIS A 163 12.25 -0.69 8.22
CA HIS A 163 12.21 -2.15 8.14
C HIS A 163 12.50 -2.80 9.49
N LYS A 164 13.56 -2.34 10.17
CA LYS A 164 13.95 -2.80 11.50
C LYS A 164 12.84 -2.54 12.52
N MET A 165 12.30 -1.32 12.54
CA MET A 165 11.22 -0.94 13.45
C MET A 165 9.99 -1.86 13.28
N CYS A 166 9.54 -2.10 12.04
CA CYS A 166 8.40 -3.00 11.81
C CYS A 166 8.72 -4.43 12.22
N LYS A 167 9.91 -4.93 11.88
CA LYS A 167 10.33 -6.30 12.25
C LYS A 167 10.39 -6.53 13.75
N GLU A 168 10.89 -5.56 14.51
CA GLU A 168 11.09 -5.69 15.95
C GLU A 168 9.81 -5.46 16.76
N ASN A 169 8.89 -4.62 16.25
CA ASN A 169 7.72 -4.20 17.00
C ASN A 169 6.41 -4.84 16.52
N SER A 170 6.36 -5.51 15.38
CA SER A 170 5.12 -6.12 14.86
C SER A 170 4.79 -7.46 15.51
N THR A 171 3.52 -7.65 15.90
CA THR A 171 2.95 -9.01 16.16
C THR A 171 2.45 -9.65 14.87
N ILE A 172 2.15 -8.84 13.86
CA ILE A 172 1.73 -9.26 12.52
C ILE A 172 2.95 -9.69 11.69
N PRO A 173 2.87 -10.73 10.85
CA PRO A 173 3.93 -11.09 9.90
C PRO A 173 4.39 -9.88 9.06
N VAL A 174 5.70 -9.74 8.87
CA VAL A 174 6.29 -8.62 8.12
C VAL A 174 7.03 -9.14 6.89
N ILE A 175 6.61 -8.70 5.70
CA ILE A 175 7.35 -8.95 4.46
C ILE A 175 8.32 -7.80 4.22
N ILE A 176 9.60 -8.11 4.31
CA ILE A 176 10.69 -7.22 3.95
C ILE A 176 11.26 -7.74 2.64
N GLY A 177 11.21 -6.93 1.58
CA GLY A 177 11.91 -7.25 0.34
C GLY A 177 13.40 -7.41 0.62
N GLY A 178 14.05 -8.44 0.06
CA GLY A 178 15.48 -8.67 0.21
C GLY A 178 16.27 -7.38 -0.05
N PHE A 179 17.33 -7.16 0.74
CA PHE A 179 18.21 -6.01 0.61
C PHE A 179 18.61 -5.85 -0.86
N GLY A 180 18.26 -4.70 -1.45
CA GLY A 180 19.01 -4.17 -2.59
C GLY A 180 20.31 -3.59 -2.07
#